data_AF-X0SW03-F1
#
_entry.id   AF-X0SW03-F1
#
_cell.length_a   1.000
_cell.length_b   1.000
_cell.length_c   1.000
_cell.angle_alpha   90.00
_cell.angle_beta   90.00
_cell.angle_gamma   90.00
#
_symmetry.space_group_name_H-M   'P 1'
#
loop_
_entity.id
_entity.type
_entity.pdbx_description
1 polymer ?
#
loop_
_entity_poly.entity_id
_entity_poly.type
_entity_poly.pdbx_seq_one_letter_code
_entity_poly.pdbx_strand_id
1 'polypeptide(L)'
;MVSHNANLVVSTDSEEVIVANQSGQQTDSENRQFKFEYVSGALECQFDKPQEAGILYHKGIRDHVCEILEGGEDAFRKRENKYGFR
;
A
#
# COMPACT_ATOMS: atom_id res chain seq x y z
N MET A 1 -11.82 -2.16 8.37
CA MET A 1 -12.15 -0.80 7.87
C MET A 1 -11.93 -0.79 6.37
N VAL A 2 -12.86 -0.26 5.58
CA VAL A 2 -12.67 -0.05 4.13
C VAL A 2 -12.65 1.45 3.89
N SER A 3 -11.58 1.97 3.32
CA SER A 3 -11.36 3.42 3.19
C SER A 3 -10.51 3.72 1.97
N HIS A 4 -10.82 4.82 1.29
CA HIS A 4 -9.94 5.44 0.29
C HIS A 4 -8.95 6.44 0.91
N ASN A 5 -9.11 6.76 2.20
CA ASN A 5 -8.24 7.68 2.92
C ASN A 5 -7.13 6.88 3.62
N ALA A 6 -5.93 6.93 3.06
CA ALA A 6 -4.75 6.27 3.58
C ALA A 6 -4.31 6.81 4.95
N ASN A 7 -4.61 8.07 5.27
CA ASN A 7 -4.28 8.63 6.58
C ASN A 7 -5.01 7.90 7.70
N LEU A 8 -6.22 7.38 7.43
CA LEU A 8 -6.92 6.51 8.38
C LEU A 8 -6.18 5.18 8.52
N VAL A 9 -5.74 4.56 7.43
CA VAL A 9 -5.03 3.27 7.42
C VAL A 9 -3.74 3.32 8.24
N VAL A 10 -2.96 4.41 8.12
CA VAL A 10 -1.71 4.63 8.87
C VAL A 10 -1.97 5.02 10.32
N SER A 11 -3.04 5.78 10.58
CA SER A 11 -3.37 6.22 11.95
C SER A 11 -4.02 5.13 12.79
N THR A 12 -4.70 4.18 12.16
CA THR A 12 -5.28 3.01 12.84
C THR A 12 -4.21 1.97 13.12
N ASP A 13 -4.45 1.15 14.14
CA ASP A 13 -3.59 0.00 14.44
C ASP A 13 -3.99 -1.18 13.56
N SER A 14 -3.77 -1.03 12.25
CA SER A 14 -4.15 -2.02 11.26
C SER A 14 -3.12 -3.15 11.24
N GLU A 15 -3.50 -4.36 11.68
CA GLU A 15 -2.62 -5.53 11.61
C GLU A 15 -2.48 -6.10 10.20
N GLU A 16 -3.50 -5.89 9.35
CA GLU A 16 -3.54 -6.36 7.97
C GLU A 16 -4.15 -5.28 7.08
N VAL A 17 -3.49 -4.99 5.96
CA VAL A 17 -3.94 -4.07 4.93
C VAL A 17 -4.15 -4.85 3.64
N ILE A 18 -5.25 -4.60 2.95
CA ILE A 18 -5.55 -5.17 1.63
C ILE A 18 -5.57 -4.03 0.62
N VAL A 19 -4.70 -4.10 -0.39
CA VAL A 19 -4.64 -3.17 -1.51
C VAL A 19 -5.33 -3.83 -2.70
N ALA A 20 -6.25 -3.11 -3.34
CA ALA A 20 -7.00 -3.58 -4.49
C ALA A 20 -6.64 -2.76 -5.74
N ASN A 21 -6.47 -3.43 -6.88
CA ASN A 21 -6.31 -2.76 -8.17
C ASN A 21 -7.32 -3.29 -9.20
N GLN A 22 -7.93 -2.36 -9.94
CA GLN A 22 -8.83 -2.67 -11.04
C GLN A 22 -8.20 -2.27 -12.37
N SER A 23 -7.90 -3.26 -13.22
CA SER A 23 -7.37 -3.04 -14.57
C SER A 23 -8.28 -2.12 -15.39
N GLY A 24 -7.69 -1.16 -16.08
CA GLY A 24 -8.39 -0.22 -16.98
C GLY A 24 -9.04 0.99 -16.29
N GLN A 25 -8.78 1.23 -15.00
CA GLN A 25 -9.15 2.51 -14.36
C GLN A 25 -8.10 3.60 -14.58
N GLN A 26 -6.81 3.24 -14.64
CA GLN A 26 -5.70 4.16 -14.83
C GLN A 26 -4.76 3.65 -15.91
N THR A 27 -4.17 4.54 -16.70
CA THR A 27 -3.05 4.22 -17.59
C THR A 27 -1.92 3.62 -16.75
N ASP A 28 -1.31 2.52 -17.20
CA ASP A 28 -0.22 1.80 -16.52
C ASP A 28 -0.59 1.08 -15.21
N SER A 29 -1.88 0.89 -14.92
CA SER A 29 -2.37 0.08 -13.78
C SER A 29 -2.71 -1.37 -14.16
N GLU A 30 -1.96 -1.96 -15.09
CA GLU A 30 -2.25 -3.31 -15.59
C GLU A 30 -2.09 -4.36 -14.49
N ASN A 31 -3.05 -5.26 -14.45
CA ASN A 31 -3.06 -6.42 -13.56
C ASN A 31 -2.31 -7.61 -14.19
N ARG A 32 -1.95 -8.59 -13.37
CA ARG A 32 -1.25 -9.79 -13.82
C ARG A 32 -2.14 -10.70 -14.66
N GLN A 33 -3.39 -10.88 -14.24
CA GLN A 33 -4.29 -11.91 -14.79
C GLN A 33 -5.77 -11.50 -14.75
N PHE A 34 -6.23 -10.85 -13.68
CA PHE A 34 -7.67 -10.61 -13.47
C PHE A 34 -8.03 -9.13 -13.52
N LYS A 35 -9.30 -8.82 -13.84
CA LYS A 35 -9.79 -7.44 -13.82
C LYS A 35 -9.66 -6.79 -12.44
N PHE A 36 -9.84 -7.57 -11.37
CA PHE A 36 -9.65 -7.14 -10.00
C PHE A 36 -8.59 -8.03 -9.35
N GLU A 37 -7.57 -7.43 -8.76
CA GLU A 37 -6.53 -8.13 -8.03
C GLU A 37 -6.32 -7.48 -6.67
N TYR A 38 -5.77 -8.27 -5.75
CA TYR A 38 -5.57 -7.90 -4.36
C TYR A 38 -4.22 -8.41 -3.86
N VAL A 39 -3.54 -7.60 -3.07
CA VAL A 39 -2.39 -8.02 -2.26
C VAL A 39 -2.65 -7.61 -0.82
N SER A 40 -2.13 -8.39 0.13
CA SER A 40 -2.32 -8.10 1.54
C SER A 40 -1.06 -8.32 2.35
N GLY A 41 -1.00 -7.65 3.50
CA GLY A 41 0.06 -7.83 4.49
C GLY A 41 0.06 -6.73 5.53
N ALA A 42 1.05 -6.80 6.43
CA ALA A 42 1.30 -5.78 7.43
C ALA A 42 1.59 -4.41 6.80
N LEU A 43 1.28 -3.34 7.53
CA LEU A 43 1.55 -1.96 7.11
C LEU A 43 3.05 -1.71 6.85
N GLU A 44 3.90 -2.44 7.56
CA GLU A 44 5.36 -2.39 7.47
C GLU A 44 5.93 -3.25 6.33
N CYS A 45 5.10 -4.01 5.60
CA CYS A 45 5.55 -4.84 4.49
C CYS A 45 6.10 -3.96 3.36
N GLN A 46 7.40 -4.07 3.10
CA GLN A 46 8.13 -3.29 2.11
C GLN A 46 9.05 -4.20 1.28
N PHE A 47 8.98 -4.04 -0.03
CA PHE A 47 9.87 -4.68 -1.00
C PHE A 47 9.77 -3.92 -2.32
N ASP A 48 10.74 -4.10 -3.20
CA ASP A 48 10.73 -3.53 -4.54
C ASP A 48 11.09 -4.61 -5.56
N LYS A 49 10.18 -4.85 -6.51
CA LYS A 49 10.22 -5.88 -7.54
C LYS A 49 9.62 -5.36 -8.85
N PRO A 50 10.22 -4.35 -9.49
CA PRO A 50 9.63 -3.69 -10.66
C PRO A 50 9.55 -4.60 -11.90
N GLN A 51 10.20 -5.76 -11.86
CA GLN A 51 10.17 -6.79 -12.91
C GLN A 51 8.97 -7.76 -12.81
N GLU A 52 8.22 -7.74 -11.70
CA GLU A 52 7.05 -8.61 -11.52
C GLU A 52 5.90 -8.18 -12.45
N ALA A 53 5.09 -9.14 -12.90
CA ALA A 53 3.90 -8.80 -13.67
C ALA A 53 2.80 -8.27 -12.73
N GLY A 54 2.22 -7.11 -13.09
CA GLY A 54 1.09 -6.49 -12.40
C GLY A 54 1.50 -5.49 -11.32
N ILE A 55 0.90 -4.30 -11.34
CA ILE A 55 1.31 -3.16 -10.49
C ILE A 55 1.34 -3.47 -8.99
N LEU A 56 0.40 -4.29 -8.52
CA LEU A 56 0.31 -4.67 -7.10
C LEU A 56 1.53 -5.45 -6.61
N TYR A 57 2.24 -6.14 -7.50
CA TYR A 57 3.37 -7.00 -7.17
C TYR A 57 4.72 -6.30 -7.29
N HIS A 58 4.75 -5.05 -7.77
CA HIS A 58 5.97 -4.27 -7.88
C HIS A 58 6.51 -3.84 -6.53
N LYS A 59 5.65 -3.66 -5.53
CA LYS A 59 6.03 -3.06 -4.24
C LYS A 59 5.21 -3.57 -3.07
N GLY A 60 5.73 -3.33 -1.87
CA GLY A 60 5.08 -3.71 -0.62
C GLY A 60 3.90 -2.80 -0.25
N ILE A 61 3.16 -3.23 0.77
CA ILE A 61 2.00 -2.52 1.33
C ILE A 61 2.38 -1.10 1.76
N ARG A 62 3.53 -0.91 2.41
CA ARG A 62 4.00 0.40 2.86
C ARG A 62 4.06 1.39 1.70
N ASP A 63 4.64 0.96 0.58
CA ASP A 63 4.86 1.82 -0.58
C ASP A 63 3.53 2.10 -1.29
N HIS A 64 2.65 1.11 -1.45
CA HIS A 64 1.28 1.31 -1.96
C HIS A 64 0.50 2.33 -1.13
N VAL A 65 0.60 2.26 0.19
CA VAL A 65 -0.06 3.21 1.09
C VAL A 65 0.57 4.60 0.97
N CYS A 66 1.90 4.71 0.90
CA CYS A 66 2.61 5.98 0.74
C CYS A 66 2.19 6.74 -0.53
N GLU A 67 1.92 6.06 -1.64
CA GLU A 67 1.51 6.70 -2.90
C GLU A 67 0.19 7.48 -2.81
N ILE A 68 -0.70 7.04 -1.93
CA ILE A 68 -2.04 7.64 -1.72
C ILE A 68 -2.12 8.46 -0.43
N LEU A 69 -1.05 8.51 0.36
CA LEU A 69 -0.99 9.19 1.65
C LEU A 69 -0.63 10.67 1.49
N GLU A 70 -1.49 11.56 1.99
CA GLU A 70 -1.14 12.98 2.12
C GLU A 70 -0.05 13.15 3.19
N GLY A 71 1.18 13.44 2.75
CA GLY A 71 2.36 13.54 3.61
C GLY A 71 3.35 12.37 3.50
N GLY A 72 3.05 11.35 2.69
CA GLY A 72 3.99 10.30 2.27
C GLY A 72 4.80 9.66 3.41
N GLU A 73 6.11 9.53 3.22
CA GLU A 73 7.01 8.90 4.19
C GLU A 73 7.05 9.58 5.56
N ASP A 74 6.83 10.89 5.63
CA ASP A 74 6.92 11.64 6.90
C ASP A 74 5.83 11.21 7.90
N ALA A 75 4.68 10.79 7.41
CA ALA A 75 3.61 10.25 8.25
C ALA A 75 3.98 8.88 8.84
N PHE A 76 4.66 8.03 8.08
CA PHE A 76 5.20 6.77 8.58
C PHE A 76 6.28 7.00 9.64
N ARG A 77 7.21 7.95 9.40
CA ARG A 77 8.25 8.30 10.36
C ARG A 77 7.66 8.78 11.69
N LYS A 78 6.55 9.54 11.66
CA LYS A 78 5.82 9.94 12.88
C LYS A 78 5.23 8.74 13.62
N ARG A 79 4.71 7.73 12.90
CA ARG A 79 4.18 6.48 13.49
C ARG A 79 5.30 5.63 14.11
N GLU A 80 6.41 5.44 13.39
CA GLU A 80 7.60 4.73 13.89
C GLU A 80 8.11 5.37 15.19
N ASN A 81 8.25 6.69 15.22
CA ASN A 81 8.65 7.44 16.42
C ASN A 81 7.64 7.30 17.58
N LYS A 82 6.34 7.22 17.29
CA LYS A 82 5.29 7.06 18.32
C LYS A 82 5.38 5.71 19.03
N TYR A 83 5.68 4.64 18.29
CA TYR A 83 5.70 3.27 18.82
C TYR A 83 7.11 2.73 19.10
N GLY A 84 8.16 3.50 18.79
CA GLY A 84 9.54 3.13 19.08
C GLY A 84 10.11 2.06 18.15
N PHE A 85 9.55 1.88 16.95
CA PHE A 85 10.12 1.00 15.93
C PHE A 85 11.43 1.63 15.43
N ARG A 86 12.54 0.89 15.53
CA ARG A 86 13.88 1.34 15.14
C ARG A 86 14.61 0.24 14.40
#